data_AF-A0A6B3ERV3-F1
#
_entry.id   AF-A0A6B3ERV3-F1
#
_cell.length_a   1.000
_cell.length_b   1.000
_cell.length_c   1.000
_cell.angle_alpha   90.00
_cell.angle_beta   90.00
_cell.angle_gamma   90.00
#
_symmetry.space_group_name_H-M   'P 1'
#
loop_
_entity.id
_entity.type
_entity.pdbx_description
1 polymer ?
#
loop_
_entity_poly.entity_id
_entity_poly.type
_entity_poly.pdbx_seq_one_letter_code
_entity_poly.pdbx_strand_id
1 'polypeptide(L)'
;DERGYEGTTVDEIAERAGVGRTTFFRHYRAKEDVIFPDHERLLDRIASRLATSRTDTALTAVSEAVRLVLLHYVEEGEVARRRYRLTSGVPALRDREIA
;
A
#
# COMPACT_ATOMS: atom_id res chain seq x y z
N ASP A 1 9.67 14.36 7.21
CA ASP A 1 10.19 14.15 5.84
C ASP A 1 11.13 15.27 5.48
N GLU A 2 12.32 14.94 4.98
CA GLU A 2 13.40 15.92 4.70
C GLU A 2 13.10 16.77 3.45
N ARG A 3 12.38 16.23 2.46
CA ARG A 3 12.18 16.86 1.13
C ARG A 3 10.74 16.77 0.60
N GLY A 4 9.84 16.10 1.32
CA GLY A 4 8.47 15.82 0.86
C GLY A 4 8.41 14.81 -0.30
N TYR A 5 7.18 14.43 -0.70
CA TYR A 5 6.94 13.46 -1.76
C TYR A 5 7.47 13.92 -3.13
N GLU A 6 7.14 15.15 -3.53
CA GLU A 6 7.49 15.71 -4.83
C GLU A 6 9.00 15.89 -4.99
N GLY A 7 9.69 16.31 -3.93
CA GLY A 7 11.14 16.52 -3.91
C GLY A 7 11.98 15.25 -3.78
N THR A 8 11.35 14.06 -3.83
CA THR A 8 12.05 12.77 -3.76
C THR A 8 11.96 12.03 -5.10
N THR A 9 13.11 11.59 -5.61
CA THR A 9 13.22 10.88 -6.89
C THR A 9 13.45 9.38 -6.71
N VAL A 10 13.17 8.59 -7.76
CA VAL A 10 13.47 7.13 -7.77
C VAL A 10 14.95 6.86 -7.59
N ASP A 11 15.83 7.68 -8.16
CA ASP A 11 17.28 7.50 -8.06
C ASP A 11 17.76 7.66 -6.61
N GLU A 12 17.27 8.68 -5.90
CA GLU A 12 17.58 8.89 -4.48
C GLU A 12 17.03 7.77 -3.59
N ILE A 13 15.85 7.24 -3.92
CA ILE A 13 15.28 6.09 -3.20
C ILE A 13 16.15 4.85 -3.41
N ALA A 14 16.53 4.57 -4.66
CA ALA A 14 17.36 3.42 -5.01
C ALA A 14 18.75 3.50 -4.37
N GLU A 15 19.39 4.67 -4.45
CA GLU A 15 20.68 4.97 -3.82
C GLU A 15 20.61 4.72 -2.31
N ARG A 16 19.60 5.28 -1.63
CA ARG A 16 19.45 5.12 -0.18
C ARG A 16 19.12 3.70 0.24
N ALA A 17 18.44 2.93 -0.62
CA ALA A 17 18.16 1.52 -0.42
C ALA A 17 19.34 0.60 -0.81
N GLY A 18 20.43 1.14 -1.35
CA GLY A 18 21.60 0.36 -1.78
C GLY A 18 21.32 -0.54 -2.99
N VAL A 19 20.33 -0.19 -3.82
CA VAL A 19 19.95 -0.95 -5.02
C VAL A 19 20.13 -0.12 -6.29
N GLY A 20 20.37 -0.79 -7.41
CA GLY A 20 20.39 -0.11 -8.71
C GLY A 20 18.98 0.27 -9.19
N ARG A 21 18.89 1.31 -10.01
CA ARG A 21 17.63 1.78 -10.64
C ARG A 21 16.88 0.66 -11.37
N THR A 22 17.58 -0.21 -12.09
CA THR A 22 16.97 -1.39 -12.74
C THR A 22 16.34 -2.37 -11.74
N THR A 23 16.94 -2.52 -10.55
CA THR A 23 16.37 -3.37 -9.50
C THR A 23 15.12 -2.74 -8.88
N PHE A 24 15.10 -1.41 -8.73
CA PHE A 24 13.88 -0.70 -8.32
C PHE A 24 12.73 -0.98 -9.29
N PHE A 25 12.94 -0.74 -10.59
CA PHE A 25 11.88 -0.91 -11.60
C PHE A 25 11.46 -2.35 -11.85
N ARG A 26 12.26 -3.33 -11.41
CA ARG A 26 11.85 -4.73 -11.39
C ARG A 26 10.71 -4.99 -10.40
N HIS A 27 10.65 -4.23 -9.31
CA HIS A 27 9.66 -4.41 -8.24
C HIS A 27 8.53 -3.38 -8.31
N TYR A 28 8.82 -2.16 -8.76
CA TYR A 28 7.87 -1.04 -8.74
C TYR A 28 7.81 -0.37 -10.11
N ARG A 29 6.62 -0.11 -10.64
CA ARG A 29 6.47 0.55 -11.96
C ARG A 29 6.73 2.05 -11.87
N ALA A 30 6.40 2.64 -10.72
CA ALA A 30 6.58 4.05 -10.45
C ALA A 30 6.96 4.32 -8.97
N LYS A 31 7.25 5.58 -8.64
CA LYS A 31 7.63 6.01 -7.27
C LYS A 31 6.50 5.77 -6.27
N GLU A 32 5.27 5.98 -6.74
CA GLU A 32 4.02 5.83 -6.02
C GLU A 32 3.85 4.39 -5.51
N ASP A 33 4.24 3.39 -6.31
CA ASP A 33 4.02 1.97 -5.98
C ASP A 33 4.84 1.53 -4.75
N VAL A 34 5.95 2.21 -4.46
CA VAL A 34 6.79 1.96 -3.27
C VAL A 34 6.06 2.34 -1.99
N ILE A 35 5.08 3.24 -2.07
CA ILE A 35 4.28 3.65 -0.92
C ILE A 35 3.38 2.48 -0.48
N PHE A 36 3.09 1.53 -1.37
CA PHE A 36 2.09 0.48 -1.21
C PHE A 36 2.63 -0.94 -1.54
N PRO A 37 3.76 -1.38 -0.96
CA PRO A 37 4.50 -2.55 -1.44
C PRO A 37 3.73 -3.88 -1.30
N ASP A 38 2.78 -3.98 -0.37
CA ASP A 38 1.97 -5.18 -0.12
C ASP A 38 0.47 -4.99 -0.47
N HIS A 39 0.11 -3.87 -1.11
CA HIS A 39 -1.29 -3.52 -1.32
C HIS A 39 -2.00 -4.49 -2.28
N GLU A 40 -1.38 -4.86 -3.40
CA GLU A 40 -1.94 -5.84 -4.34
C GLU A 40 -2.20 -7.18 -3.65
N ARG A 41 -1.24 -7.67 -2.85
CA ARG A 41 -1.38 -8.92 -2.11
C ARG A 41 -2.48 -8.87 -1.05
N LEU A 42 -2.64 -7.73 -0.37
CA LEU A 42 -3.72 -7.53 0.59
C LEU A 42 -5.09 -7.52 -0.11
N LEU A 43 -5.19 -6.82 -1.25
CA LEU A 43 -6.40 -6.80 -2.09
C LEU A 43 -6.75 -8.21 -2.58
N ASP A 44 -5.78 -9.01 -3.03
CA ASP A 44 -6.00 -10.39 -3.45
C ASP A 44 -6.56 -11.27 -2.33
N ARG A 45 -6.06 -11.09 -1.09
CA ARG A 45 -6.57 -11.81 0.09
C ARG A 45 -8.00 -11.41 0.43
N ILE A 46 -8.31 -10.11 0.34
CA ILE A 46 -9.66 -9.59 0.55
C ILE A 46 -10.61 -10.12 -0.52
N ALA A 47 -10.23 -10.00 -1.80
CA ALA A 47 -11.01 -10.49 -2.93
C ALA A 47 -11.28 -11.99 -2.80
N SER A 48 -10.25 -12.78 -2.47
CA SER A 48 -10.38 -14.21 -2.23
C SER A 48 -11.35 -14.50 -1.08
N ARG A 49 -11.29 -13.75 0.02
CA ARG A 49 -12.18 -13.95 1.17
C ARG A 49 -13.63 -13.60 0.84
N LEU A 50 -13.86 -12.54 0.07
CA LEU A 50 -15.19 -12.11 -0.34
C LEU A 50 -15.79 -13.06 -1.39
N ALA A 51 -14.97 -13.60 -2.30
CA ALA A 51 -15.40 -14.54 -3.33
C ALA A 51 -15.97 -15.85 -2.78
N THR A 52 -15.57 -16.27 -1.57
CA THR A 52 -16.12 -17.47 -0.92
C THR A 52 -17.40 -17.20 -0.12
N SER A 53 -17.92 -15.96 -0.13
CA SER A 53 -19.10 -15.60 0.65
C SER A 53 -20.41 -15.98 -0.04
N ARG A 54 -21.42 -16.21 0.78
CA ARG A 54 -22.82 -16.39 0.38
C ARG A 54 -23.68 -15.33 1.05
N THR A 55 -24.92 -15.14 0.62
CA THR A 55 -25.82 -14.12 1.20
C THR A 55 -25.97 -14.24 2.71
N ASP A 56 -26.04 -15.45 3.25
CA ASP A 56 -26.16 -15.74 4.69
C ASP A 56 -24.86 -15.51 5.48
N THR A 57 -23.72 -15.37 4.79
CA THR A 57 -22.37 -15.18 5.40
C THR A 57 -21.71 -13.86 4.99
N ALA A 58 -22.41 -13.00 4.26
CA ALA A 58 -21.85 -11.79 3.67
C ALA A 58 -21.28 -10.83 4.72
N LEU A 59 -22.01 -10.58 5.81
CA LEU A 59 -21.54 -9.70 6.90
C LEU A 59 -20.27 -10.26 7.58
N THR A 60 -20.21 -11.57 7.77
CA THR A 60 -19.02 -12.24 8.33
C THR A 60 -17.84 -12.10 7.38
N ALA A 61 -18.05 -12.30 6.07
CA ALA A 61 -17.00 -12.15 5.06
C ALA A 61 -16.45 -10.72 4.99
N VAL A 62 -17.33 -9.72 5.03
CA VAL A 62 -16.93 -8.31 5.09
C VAL A 62 -16.17 -8.01 6.38
N SER A 63 -16.65 -8.49 7.52
CA SER A 63 -15.98 -8.28 8.81
C SER A 63 -14.58 -8.88 8.84
N GLU A 64 -14.41 -10.08 8.29
CA GLU A 64 -13.10 -10.73 8.16
C GLU A 64 -12.18 -10.01 7.18
N ALA A 65 -12.70 -9.56 6.03
CA ALA A 65 -11.94 -8.76 5.07
C ALA A 65 -11.46 -7.43 5.69
N VAL A 66 -12.33 -6.71 6.39
CA VAL A 66 -11.95 -5.50 7.13
C VAL A 66 -10.92 -5.81 8.20
N ARG A 67 -11.05 -6.94 8.91
CA ARG A 67 -10.07 -7.36 9.91
C ARG A 67 -8.68 -7.60 9.30
N LEU A 68 -8.59 -8.15 8.08
CA LEU A 68 -7.31 -8.31 7.39
C LEU A 68 -6.62 -6.96 7.14
N VAL A 69 -7.39 -5.96 6.72
CA VAL A 69 -6.88 -4.59 6.51
C VAL A 69 -6.41 -3.98 7.83
N LEU A 70 -7.25 -4.01 8.86
CA LEU A 70 -6.93 -3.39 10.15
C LEU A 70 -5.72 -4.05 10.83
N LEU A 71 -5.62 -5.38 10.78
CA LEU A 71 -4.47 -6.09 11.33
C LEU A 71 -3.17 -5.73 10.59
N HIS A 72 -3.22 -5.64 9.26
CA HIS A 72 -2.06 -5.19 8.48
C HIS A 72 -1.60 -3.78 8.89
N TYR A 73 -2.54 -2.83 9.06
CA TYR A 73 -2.21 -1.49 9.56
C TYR A 73 -1.60 -1.49 10.97
N VAL A 74 -2.10 -2.36 11.85
CA VAL A 74 -1.57 -2.50 13.22
C VAL A 74 -0.16 -3.09 13.20
N GLU A 75 0.06 -4.12 12.38
CA GLU A 75 1.37 -4.79 12.23
C GLU A 75 2.43 -3.85 11.66
N GLU A 76 2.08 -2.99 10.69
CA GLU A 76 2.99 -2.02 10.09
C GLU A 76 3.32 -0.81 10.99
N GLY A 77 2.47 -0.50 11.97
CA GLY A 77 2.72 0.51 12.99
C GLY A 77 3.03 1.91 12.45
N GLU A 78 4.25 2.42 12.73
CA GLU A 78 4.67 3.77 12.32
C GLU A 78 4.74 3.94 10.80
N VAL A 79 5.04 2.88 10.05
CA VAL A 79 5.09 2.92 8.58
C VAL A 79 3.71 3.25 8.03
N ALA A 80 2.69 2.57 8.54
CA ALA A 80 1.31 2.79 8.13
C ALA A 80 0.83 4.21 8.47
N ARG A 81 1.23 4.76 9.63
CA ARG A 81 0.92 6.16 10.00
C ARG A 81 1.63 7.19 9.10
N ARG A 82 2.87 6.92 8.70
CA ARG A 82 3.59 7.77 7.72
C ARG A 82 2.92 7.71 6.35
N ARG A 83 2.56 6.51 5.90
CA ARG A 83 1.80 6.29 4.66
C ARG A 83 0.49 7.08 4.68
N TYR A 84 -0.31 6.94 5.72
CA TYR A 84 -1.57 7.68 5.89
C TYR A 84 -1.37 9.20 5.82
N ARG A 85 -0.36 9.75 6.49
CA ARG A 85 -0.04 11.19 6.40
C ARG A 85 0.33 11.62 4.98
N LEU A 86 1.02 10.76 4.24
CA LEU A 86 1.42 11.04 2.87
C LEU A 86 0.22 10.98 1.92
N THR A 87 -0.59 9.92 1.98
CA THR A 87 -1.76 9.74 1.09
C THR A 87 -2.86 10.75 1.38
N SER A 88 -3.07 11.13 2.65
CA SER A 88 -4.03 12.19 3.01
C SER A 88 -3.63 13.59 2.55
N GLY A 89 -2.33 13.86 2.36
CA GLY A 89 -1.81 15.16 1.97
C GLY A 89 -1.47 15.31 0.47
N VAL A 90 -1.31 14.20 -0.25
CA VAL A 90 -0.89 14.18 -1.66
C VAL A 90 -2.00 13.54 -2.52
N PRO A 91 -2.78 14.33 -3.29
CA PRO A 91 -3.93 13.82 -4.05
C PRO A 91 -3.59 12.67 -5.00
N ALA A 92 -2.46 12.74 -5.70
CA ALA A 92 -2.03 11.70 -6.63
C ALA A 92 -1.83 10.33 -5.96
N LEU A 93 -1.38 10.31 -4.70
CA LEU A 93 -1.22 9.07 -3.94
C LEU A 93 -2.54 8.54 -3.42
N ARG A 94 -3.49 9.42 -3.06
CA ARG A 94 -4.85 9.01 -2.67
C ARG A 94 -5.60 8.37 -3.83
N ASP A 95 -5.50 8.95 -5.02
CA ASP A 95 -6.16 8.41 -6.21
C ASP A 95 -5.57 7.04 -6.57
N ARG A 96 -4.25 6.87 -6.35
CA ARG A 96 -3.56 5.59 -6.52
C ARG A 96 -3.93 4.53 -5.48
N GLU A 97 -4.24 4.93 -4.24
CA GLU A 97 -4.70 4.04 -3.17
C GLU A 97 -6.08 3.42 -3.48
N ILE A 98 -6.94 4.16 -4.20
CA ILE A 98 -8.32 3.78 -4.51
C ILE A 98 -8.42 3.00 -5.84
N ALA A 99 -7.45 3.18 -6.75
CA ALA A 99 -7.43 2.59 -8.08
C ALA A 99 -6.96 1.13 -8.09
#